data_AF-A0A1H1H0C5-F1
#
_entry.id   AF-A0A1H1H0C5-F1
#
_cell.length_a   1.000
_cell.length_b   1.000
_cell.length_c   1.000
_cell.angle_alpha   90.00
_cell.angle_beta   90.00
_cell.angle_gamma   90.00
#
_symmetry.space_group_name_H-M   'P 1'
#
loop_
_entity.id
_entity.type
_entity.pdbx_description
1 polymer ?
#
loop_
_entity_poly.entity_id
_entity_poly.type
_entity_poly.pdbx_seq_one_letter_code
_entity_poly.pdbx_strand_id
1 'polypeptide(L)'
;MALTAKKRLFADAVLAGKANKDAAIAAGYSAATASAAGSRLVKDKDVALYMAAQRIEQEAKAAAAAKPPVDRSPPPDFDPYAMTSFTDPKAFLIAAMNDGRTEPKLRVDAAKALMPFVHAKVGETGKKDAKGAAAEKAANKFASLATPKLVVNNRK
;
A
#
# COMPACT_ATOMS: atom_id res chain seq x y z
N MET A 1 1.26 38.10 12.46
CA MET A 1 1.22 38.95 11.25
C MET A 1 1.44 38.04 10.05
N ALA A 2 0.82 38.32 8.90
CA ALA A 2 1.04 37.52 7.70
C ALA A 2 2.46 37.76 7.15
N LEU A 3 3.07 36.71 6.58
CA LEU A 3 4.39 36.74 5.96
C LEU A 3 4.43 37.80 4.82
N THR A 4 5.18 38.88 5.01
CA THR A 4 5.29 39.97 4.03
C THR A 4 6.08 39.52 2.80
N ALA A 5 5.89 40.20 1.66
CA ALA A 5 6.55 39.84 0.40
C ALA A 5 8.09 39.80 0.52
N LYS A 6 8.69 40.74 1.25
CA LYS A 6 10.15 40.77 1.48
C LYS A 6 10.64 39.59 2.33
N LYS A 7 9.85 39.16 3.32
CA LYS A 7 10.17 37.99 4.17
C LYS A 7 10.15 36.68 3.38
N ARG A 8 9.23 36.55 2.40
CA ARG A 8 9.19 35.41 1.46
C ARG A 8 10.45 35.36 0.60
N LEU A 9 10.77 36.46 -0.08
CA LEU A 9 11.95 36.55 -0.95
C LEU A 9 13.25 36.28 -0.20
N PHE A 10 13.36 36.75 1.05
CA PHE A 10 14.49 36.42 1.91
C PHE A 10 14.57 34.92 2.19
N ALA A 11 13.48 34.31 2.62
CA ALA A 11 13.44 32.88 2.91
C ALA A 11 13.74 32.03 1.68
N ASP A 12 13.19 32.38 0.51
CA ASP A 12 13.45 31.71 -0.76
C ASP A 12 14.94 31.81 -1.14
N ALA A 13 15.55 32.98 -0.93
CA ALA A 13 16.98 33.18 -1.17
C ALA A 13 17.87 32.36 -0.21
N VAL A 14 17.47 32.21 1.05
CA VAL A 14 18.17 31.35 2.02
C VAL A 14 17.99 29.87 1.66
N LEU A 15 16.81 29.45 1.23
CA LEU A 15 16.54 28.09 0.74
C LEU A 15 17.35 27.78 -0.54
N ALA A 16 17.60 28.79 -1.38
CA ALA A 16 18.50 28.70 -2.53
C ALA A 16 20.00 28.65 -2.15
N GLY A 17 20.33 28.64 -0.85
CA GLY A 17 21.70 28.50 -0.34
C GLY A 17 22.51 29.79 -0.26
N LYS A 18 21.89 30.97 -0.43
CA LYS A 18 22.60 32.25 -0.28
C LYS A 18 22.84 32.57 1.19
N ALA A 19 23.96 33.24 1.48
CA ALA A 19 24.24 33.74 2.82
C ALA A 19 23.20 34.77 3.26
N ASN A 20 22.97 34.90 4.57
CA ASN A 20 21.93 35.79 5.13
C ASN A 20 22.07 37.25 4.67
N LYS A 21 23.30 37.75 4.46
CA LYS A 21 23.54 39.09 3.94
C LYS A 21 23.07 39.22 2.48
N ASP A 22 23.45 38.27 1.63
CA ASP A 22 23.14 38.29 0.21
C ASP A 22 21.66 37.98 -0.05
N ALA A 23 21.05 37.14 0.78
CA ALA A 23 19.61 36.89 0.79
C ALA A 23 18.82 38.16 1.14
N ALA A 24 19.30 38.97 2.09
CA ALA A 24 18.68 40.26 2.40
C ALA A 24 18.84 41.27 1.25
N ILE A 25 19.99 41.31 0.58
CA ILE A 25 20.16 42.15 -0.62
C ILE A 25 19.20 41.71 -1.73
N ALA A 26 19.09 40.40 -1.97
CA ALA A 26 18.16 39.85 -2.97
C ALA A 26 16.68 40.15 -2.63
N ALA A 27 16.33 40.23 -1.34
CA ALA A 27 15.00 40.61 -0.88
C ALA A 27 14.73 42.13 -0.92
N GLY A 28 15.70 42.94 -1.37
CA GLY A 28 15.56 44.39 -1.55
C GLY A 28 15.94 45.22 -0.33
N TYR A 29 16.77 44.71 0.58
CA TYR A 29 17.39 45.50 1.65
C TYR A 29 18.69 46.13 1.16
N SER A 30 19.03 47.33 1.65
CA SER A 30 20.25 48.02 1.23
C SER A 30 21.50 47.26 1.68
N ALA A 31 22.55 47.25 0.87
CA ALA A 31 23.79 46.53 1.19
C ALA A 31 24.41 46.93 2.53
N ALA A 32 24.26 48.20 2.92
CA ALA A 32 24.71 48.73 4.20
C ALA A 32 23.97 48.14 5.41
N THR A 33 22.68 47.82 5.27
CA THR A 33 21.84 47.31 6.38
C THR A 33 21.51 45.82 6.27
N ALA A 34 21.85 45.19 5.14
CA ALA A 34 21.52 43.82 4.82
C ALA A 34 21.98 42.80 5.87
N SER A 35 23.16 43.00 6.48
CA SER A 35 23.67 42.08 7.51
C SER A 35 22.82 42.11 8.79
N ALA A 36 22.46 43.30 9.26
CA ALA A 36 21.61 43.48 10.44
C ALA A 36 20.16 43.05 10.16
N ALA A 37 19.63 43.38 8.99
CA ALA A 37 18.30 42.97 8.55
C ALA A 37 18.19 41.44 8.41
N GLY A 38 19.16 40.80 7.75
CA GLY A 38 19.22 39.34 7.61
C GLY A 38 19.26 38.62 8.97
N SER A 39 20.05 39.13 9.91
CA SER A 39 20.11 38.54 11.27
C SER A 39 18.79 38.62 12.03
N ARG A 40 17.97 39.66 11.79
CA ARG A 40 16.63 39.79 12.36
C ARG A 40 15.63 38.86 11.65
N LEU A 41 15.69 38.82 10.31
CA LEU A 41 14.80 38.01 9.48
C LEU A 41 14.94 36.50 9.73
N VAL A 42 16.16 35.99 9.97
CA VAL A 42 16.35 34.58 10.31
C VAL A 42 15.69 34.21 11.64
N LYS A 43 15.61 35.15 12.59
CA LYS A 43 15.02 34.93 13.93
C LYS A 43 13.52 35.20 13.97
N ASP A 44 12.95 35.80 12.92
CA ASP A 44 11.52 36.06 12.84
C ASP A 44 10.74 34.76 12.74
N LYS A 45 9.73 34.58 13.61
CA LYS A 45 8.89 33.37 13.65
C LYS A 45 8.22 33.07 12.31
N ASP A 46 7.73 34.08 11.61
CA ASP A 46 7.04 33.90 10.32
C ASP A 46 7.99 33.36 9.24
N VAL A 47 9.25 33.84 9.22
CA VAL A 47 10.28 33.39 8.28
C VAL A 47 10.68 31.95 8.59
N ALA A 48 10.87 31.63 9.87
CA ALA A 48 11.20 30.28 10.31
C ALA A 48 10.09 29.26 9.97
N LEU A 49 8.82 29.61 10.19
CA LEU A 49 7.68 28.76 9.84
C LEU A 49 7.59 28.52 8.33
N TYR A 50 7.83 29.55 7.52
CA TYR A 50 7.83 29.42 6.07
C TYR A 50 8.99 28.56 5.58
N MET A 51 10.20 28.76 6.11
CA MET A 51 11.35 27.90 5.77
C MET A 51 11.12 26.44 6.17
N ALA A 52 10.46 26.19 7.32
CA ALA A 52 10.10 24.84 7.74
C ALA A 52 9.06 24.21 6.81
N ALA A 53 8.00 24.95 6.46
CA ALA A 53 7.00 24.50 5.49
C ALA A 53 7.63 24.14 4.14
N GLN A 54 8.54 24.97 3.64
CA GLN A 54 9.20 24.76 2.36
C GLN A 54 10.22 23.63 2.37
N ARG A 55 10.88 23.37 3.51
CA ARG A 55 11.68 22.16 3.67
C ARG A 55 10.81 20.91 3.67
N ILE A 56 9.65 20.93 4.34
CA ILE A 56 8.69 19.81 4.31
C ILE A 56 8.16 19.61 2.89
N GLU A 57 7.84 20.67 2.14
CA GLU A 57 7.43 20.55 0.73
C GLU A 57 8.57 20.04 -0.16
N GLN A 58 9.80 20.48 0.06
CA GLN A 58 10.98 19.97 -0.67
C GLN A 58 11.25 18.50 -0.33
N GLU A 59 11.13 18.10 0.92
CA GLU A 59 11.26 16.71 1.38
C GLU A 59 10.10 15.86 0.85
N ALA A 60 8.87 16.37 0.81
CA ALA A 60 7.73 15.69 0.22
C ALA A 60 7.90 15.54 -1.30
N LYS A 61 8.42 16.57 -1.98
CA LYS A 61 8.72 16.53 -3.42
C LYS A 61 9.92 15.63 -3.73
N ALA A 62 10.95 15.62 -2.88
CA ALA A 62 12.08 14.72 -2.97
C ALA A 62 11.68 13.27 -2.65
N ALA A 63 10.78 13.04 -1.69
CA ALA A 63 10.20 11.73 -1.41
C ALA A 63 9.24 11.27 -2.52
N ALA A 64 8.58 12.20 -3.20
CA ALA A 64 7.80 11.92 -4.40
C ALA A 64 8.66 11.69 -5.66
N ALA A 65 9.89 12.22 -5.69
CA ALA A 65 10.86 12.03 -6.77
C ALA A 65 11.81 10.84 -6.55
N ALA A 66 12.07 10.47 -5.29
CA ALA A 66 12.89 9.32 -4.89
C ALA A 66 12.06 8.03 -4.76
N LYS A 67 10.74 8.14 -4.63
CA LYS A 67 9.86 7.08 -5.10
C LYS A 67 9.81 7.25 -6.62
N PRO A 68 9.99 6.18 -7.43
CA PRO A 68 9.60 6.27 -8.82
C PRO A 68 8.16 6.78 -8.86
N PRO A 69 7.73 7.51 -9.90
CA PRO A 69 6.31 7.81 -10.06
C PRO A 69 5.61 6.46 -10.03
N VAL A 70 5.02 6.12 -8.89
CA VAL A 70 3.93 5.17 -8.85
C VAL A 70 2.88 5.96 -9.60
N ASP A 71 2.83 5.65 -10.88
CA ASP A 71 1.78 6.02 -11.78
C ASP A 71 0.49 6.09 -10.95
N ARG A 72 -0.03 7.31 -10.78
CA ARG A 72 -1.38 7.50 -10.25
C ARG A 72 -2.39 7.31 -11.38
N SER A 73 -2.00 6.72 -12.51
CA SER A 73 -2.92 5.77 -13.11
C SER A 73 -3.32 4.79 -12.00
N PRO A 74 -4.61 4.53 -11.74
CA PRO A 74 -4.95 3.22 -11.20
C PRO A 74 -4.13 2.20 -11.99
N PRO A 75 -3.52 1.17 -11.36
CA PRO A 75 -2.91 0.08 -12.11
C PRO A 75 -3.82 -0.22 -13.31
N PRO A 76 -3.31 -0.46 -14.53
CA PRO A 76 -4.18 -0.74 -15.68
C PRO A 76 -5.13 -1.94 -15.43
N ASP A 77 -4.90 -2.68 -14.34
CA ASP A 77 -5.71 -3.77 -13.81
C ASP A 77 -6.42 -3.47 -12.46
N PHE A 78 -6.39 -2.24 -11.94
CA PHE A 78 -7.23 -1.84 -10.80
C PHE A 78 -8.61 -1.56 -11.36
N ASP A 79 -9.30 -2.66 -11.63
CA ASP A 79 -10.70 -2.64 -12.00
C ASP A 79 -11.52 -2.56 -10.69
N PRO A 80 -12.01 -1.36 -10.29
CA PRO A 80 -12.93 -1.27 -9.18
C PRO A 80 -14.20 -2.11 -9.46
N TYR A 81 -14.51 -2.43 -10.72
CA TYR A 81 -15.62 -3.31 -11.05
C TYR A 81 -15.35 -4.78 -10.74
N ALA A 82 -14.10 -5.26 -10.83
CA ALA A 82 -13.72 -6.60 -10.38
C ALA A 82 -13.94 -6.76 -8.87
N MET A 83 -13.67 -5.72 -8.06
CA MET A 83 -13.99 -5.73 -6.63
C MET A 83 -15.50 -5.69 -6.35
N THR A 84 -16.31 -5.02 -7.19
CA THR A 84 -17.78 -5.02 -7.06
C THR A 84 -18.45 -6.26 -7.67
N SER A 85 -17.71 -7.06 -8.44
CA SER A 85 -18.23 -8.30 -9.07
C SER A 85 -18.32 -9.46 -8.08
N PHE A 86 -17.62 -9.36 -6.95
CA PHE A 86 -17.69 -10.39 -5.91
C PHE A 86 -18.85 -10.09 -4.96
N THR A 87 -19.94 -10.83 -5.14
CA THR A 87 -21.06 -10.86 -4.18
C THR A 87 -20.69 -11.60 -2.89
N ASP A 88 -19.70 -12.50 -2.94
CA ASP A 88 -19.22 -13.28 -1.80
C ASP A 88 -17.81 -12.83 -1.35
N PRO A 89 -17.63 -12.40 -0.09
CA PRO A 89 -16.32 -12.02 0.45
C PRO A 89 -15.29 -13.16 0.42
N LYS A 90 -15.72 -14.43 0.51
CA LYS A 90 -14.79 -15.57 0.42
C LYS A 90 -14.19 -15.68 -0.97
N ALA A 91 -14.99 -15.51 -2.02
CA ALA A 91 -14.55 -15.54 -3.40
C ALA A 91 -13.53 -14.43 -3.69
N PHE A 92 -13.78 -13.24 -3.14
CA PHE A 92 -12.85 -12.11 -3.22
C PHE A 92 -11.49 -12.43 -2.57
N LEU A 93 -11.49 -12.98 -1.34
CA LEU A 93 -10.26 -13.31 -0.64
C LEU A 93 -9.45 -14.41 -1.36
N ILE A 94 -10.12 -15.37 -2.00
CA ILE A 94 -9.46 -16.41 -2.81
C ILE A 94 -8.79 -15.77 -4.04
N ALA A 95 -9.49 -14.86 -4.73
CA ALA A 95 -8.93 -14.14 -5.87
C ALA A 95 -7.72 -13.28 -5.44
N ALA A 96 -7.86 -12.52 -4.35
CA ALA A 96 -6.79 -11.69 -3.80
C ALA A 96 -5.56 -12.51 -3.39
N MET A 97 -5.75 -13.68 -2.76
CA MET A 97 -4.66 -14.59 -2.39
C MET A 97 -3.87 -15.10 -3.60
N ASN A 98 -4.57 -15.35 -4.72
CA ASN A 98 -3.99 -15.94 -5.94
C ASN A 98 -3.41 -14.91 -6.92
N ASP A 99 -3.73 -13.62 -6.76
CA ASP A 99 -3.24 -12.58 -7.66
C ASP A 99 -1.77 -12.21 -7.34
N GLY A 100 -0.85 -12.66 -8.20
CA GLY A 100 0.58 -12.37 -8.08
C GLY A 100 0.95 -10.89 -8.17
N ARG A 101 0.05 -10.01 -8.62
CA ARG A 101 0.25 -8.56 -8.67
C ARG A 101 -0.05 -7.87 -7.33
N THR A 102 -0.79 -8.53 -6.44
CA THR A 102 -1.10 -7.97 -5.11
C THR A 102 0.10 -8.05 -4.17
N GLU A 103 0.18 -7.08 -3.27
CA GLU A 103 1.27 -6.96 -2.31
C GLU A 103 1.38 -8.25 -1.46
N PRO A 104 2.59 -8.78 -1.22
CA PRO A 104 2.77 -10.06 -0.55
C PRO A 104 2.12 -10.16 0.85
N LYS A 105 2.13 -9.10 1.66
CA LYS A 105 1.48 -9.11 2.98
C LYS A 105 -0.05 -9.15 2.85
N LEU A 106 -0.61 -8.44 1.88
CA LEU A 106 -2.06 -8.48 1.62
C LEU A 106 -2.52 -9.89 1.23
N ARG A 107 -1.72 -10.62 0.44
CA ARG A 107 -1.99 -12.04 0.13
C ARG A 107 -1.94 -12.93 1.36
N VAL A 108 -0.95 -12.72 2.21
CA VAL A 108 -0.81 -13.46 3.47
C VAL A 108 -1.99 -13.19 4.39
N ASP A 109 -2.48 -11.95 4.45
CA ASP A 109 -3.62 -11.60 5.29
C ASP A 109 -4.95 -12.18 4.74
N ALA A 110 -5.14 -12.19 3.42
CA ALA A 110 -6.25 -12.90 2.79
C ALA A 110 -6.21 -14.41 3.09
N ALA A 111 -5.02 -15.03 3.01
CA ALA A 111 -4.83 -16.44 3.35
C ALA A 111 -5.15 -16.72 4.83
N LYS A 112 -4.68 -15.87 5.75
CA LYS A 112 -5.01 -15.98 7.18
C LYS A 112 -6.52 -15.90 7.44
N ALA A 113 -7.20 -14.97 6.78
CA ALA A 113 -8.64 -14.81 6.89
C ALA A 113 -9.40 -16.03 6.33
N LEU A 114 -8.86 -16.70 5.31
CA LEU A 114 -9.43 -17.93 4.74
C LEU A 114 -9.14 -19.20 5.54
N MET A 115 -8.08 -19.21 6.37
CA MET A 115 -7.68 -20.41 7.13
C MET A 115 -8.83 -21.06 7.93
N PRO A 116 -9.67 -20.33 8.69
CA PRO A 116 -10.77 -20.91 9.46
C PRO A 116 -11.86 -21.55 8.61
N PHE A 117 -11.99 -21.12 7.35
CA PHE A 117 -13.04 -21.56 6.44
C PHE A 117 -12.61 -22.72 5.54
N VAL A 118 -11.31 -22.91 5.34
CA VAL A 118 -10.73 -24.02 4.56
C VAL A 118 -10.35 -25.17 5.50
N HIS A 119 -9.78 -24.84 6.66
CA HIS A 119 -9.50 -25.77 7.73
C HIS A 119 -10.44 -25.43 8.87
N ALA A 120 -11.54 -26.20 8.99
CA ALA A 120 -12.46 -26.06 10.11
C ALA A 120 -11.64 -25.96 11.39
N LYS A 121 -11.87 -24.89 12.18
CA LYS A 121 -11.27 -24.78 13.50
C LYS A 121 -11.59 -26.08 14.23
N VAL A 122 -10.54 -26.77 14.67
CA VAL A 122 -10.60 -28.12 15.25
C VAL A 122 -11.55 -28.20 16.47
N GLY A 123 -12.01 -27.05 17.01
CA GLY A 123 -13.02 -26.96 18.07
C GLY A 123 -14.50 -26.82 17.65
N GLU A 124 -14.84 -26.46 16.41
CA GLU A 124 -16.24 -26.19 16.00
C GLU A 124 -16.88 -27.28 15.13
N THR A 125 -16.09 -28.10 14.43
CA THR A 125 -16.59 -29.33 13.80
C THR A 125 -16.94 -30.34 14.89
N GLY A 126 -18.20 -30.34 15.31
CA GLY A 126 -18.71 -31.25 16.32
C GLY A 126 -18.43 -32.71 15.96
N LYS A 127 -18.35 -33.58 16.97
CA LYS A 127 -18.08 -35.04 16.85
C LYS A 127 -18.91 -35.78 15.79
N LYS A 128 -19.97 -35.18 15.24
CA LYS A 128 -20.80 -35.75 14.16
C LYS A 128 -20.16 -35.60 12.77
N ASP A 129 -19.63 -34.42 12.42
CA ASP A 129 -19.07 -34.17 11.08
C ASP A 129 -17.73 -34.90 10.88
N ALA A 130 -16.90 -34.95 11.94
CA ALA A 130 -15.67 -35.74 11.93
C ALA A 130 -15.93 -37.24 11.73
N LYS A 131 -17.05 -37.76 12.27
CA LYS A 131 -17.47 -39.16 12.05
C LYS A 131 -18.00 -39.38 10.64
N GLY A 132 -18.74 -38.42 10.06
CA GLY A 132 -19.22 -38.48 8.68
C GLY A 132 -18.07 -38.54 7.67
N ALA A 133 -17.10 -37.64 7.79
CA ALA A 133 -15.92 -37.62 6.91
C ALA A 133 -15.03 -38.88 7.05
N ALA A 134 -14.90 -39.42 8.26
CA ALA A 134 -14.20 -40.68 8.50
C ALA A 134 -14.96 -41.89 7.90
N ALA A 135 -16.30 -41.88 7.99
CA ALA A 135 -17.15 -42.92 7.41
C ALA A 135 -17.12 -42.91 5.88
N GLU A 136 -17.15 -41.74 5.23
CA GLU A 136 -17.01 -41.65 3.76
C GLU A 136 -15.64 -42.13 3.27
N LYS A 137 -14.56 -41.78 3.98
CA LYS A 137 -13.21 -42.29 3.66
C LYS A 137 -13.10 -43.80 3.85
N ALA A 138 -13.78 -44.37 4.84
CA ALA A 138 -13.82 -45.80 5.07
C ALA A 138 -14.71 -46.53 4.04
N ALA A 139 -15.85 -45.94 3.65
CA ALA A 139 -16.75 -46.52 2.65
C ALA A 139 -16.06 -46.74 1.30
N ASN A 140 -15.20 -45.81 0.87
CA ASN A 140 -14.40 -45.96 -0.35
C ASN A 140 -13.36 -47.09 -0.26
N LYS A 141 -12.88 -47.42 0.96
CA LYS A 141 -11.93 -48.53 1.19
C LYS A 141 -12.58 -49.90 1.09
N PHE A 142 -13.90 -49.98 1.27
CA PHE A 142 -14.68 -51.22 1.17
C PHE A 142 -15.63 -51.22 -0.04
N ALA A 143 -15.45 -50.29 -0.98
CA ALA A 143 -16.18 -50.30 -2.23
C ALA A 143 -15.93 -51.62 -2.96
N SER A 144 -17.01 -52.31 -3.35
CA SER A 144 -16.93 -53.62 -4.00
C SER A 144 -16.17 -53.49 -5.32
N LEU A 145 -15.22 -54.41 -5.53
CA LEU A 145 -14.45 -54.48 -6.77
C LEU A 145 -15.42 -54.66 -7.95
N ALA A 146 -15.21 -53.90 -9.03
CA ALA A 146 -16.04 -54.01 -10.23
C ALA A 146 -16.08 -55.47 -10.71
N THR A 147 -17.28 -55.95 -11.05
CA THR A 147 -17.48 -57.34 -11.46
C THR A 147 -16.65 -57.65 -12.71
N PRO A 148 -15.85 -58.74 -12.71
CA PRO A 148 -15.01 -59.07 -13.84
C PRO A 148 -15.85 -59.35 -15.08
N LYS A 149 -15.55 -58.65 -16.18
CA LYS A 149 -16.25 -58.82 -17.45
C LYS A 149 -15.77 -60.11 -18.12
N LEU A 150 -16.68 -61.06 -18.28
CA LEU A 150 -16.44 -62.27 -19.07
C LEU A 150 -16.40 -61.91 -20.56
N VAL A 151 -15.22 -62.01 -21.16
CA VAL A 151 -15.04 -61.86 -22.62
C VAL A 151 -15.20 -63.24 -23.24
N VAL A 152 -16.31 -63.48 -23.94
CA VAL A 152 -16.51 -64.71 -24.71
C VAL A 152 -15.99 -64.50 -26.13
N ASN A 153 -14.82 -65.08 -26.43
CA ASN A 153 -14.25 -65.09 -27.78
C ASN A 153 -14.77 -66.29 -28.56
N ASN A 154 -15.95 -66.16 -29.18
CA ASN A 154 -16.38 -67.12 -30.20
C ASN A 154 -15.87 -66.67 -31.57
N ARG A 155 -14.71 -67.22 -32.00
CA ARG A 155 -14.37 -67.29 -33.42
C ARG A 155 -14.93 -68.59 -33.99
N LYS A 156 -15.65 -68.45 -35.11
CA LYS A 156 -16.14 -69.53 -35.98
C LYS A 156 -15.00 -70.28 -36.65
#